data_AF-A0A8T2ZZ09-F1
#
_entry.id   AF-A0A8T2ZZ09-F1
#
_cell.length_a   1.000
_cell.length_b   1.000
_cell.length_c   1.000
_cell.angle_alpha   90.00
_cell.angle_beta   90.00
_cell.angle_gamma   90.00
#
_symmetry.space_group_name_H-M   'P 1'
#
loop_
_entity.id
_entity.type
_entity.pdbx_description
1 polymer ?
#
loop_
_entity_poly.entity_id
_entity_poly.type
_entity_poly.pdbx_seq_one_letter_code
_entity_poly.pdbx_strand_id
1 'polypeptide(L)'
;MEVTTTSSWDALRKQARKLEAQLDEQMNSYRKLASSKGSTKVDSAENDPESGIDRLLKQLQQVNSQMQAWVSSGGSEMVSHTLTRHQEILQDLTQEFHRLRSGMRAKQEHALLLEDFREFDRTRLDLEDGVGSADQALLREHASISRHTGQVHANGLFFLW
;
A
#
# COMPACT_ATOMS: atom_id res chain seq x y z
N MET A 1 49.17 8.11 -15.86
CA MET A 1 48.91 9.08 -14.78
C MET A 1 47.40 9.18 -14.66
N GLU A 2 46.84 8.55 -13.64
CA GLU A 2 45.40 8.49 -13.41
C GLU A 2 45.01 9.79 -12.68
N VAL A 3 44.35 10.71 -13.40
CA VAL A 3 43.77 11.91 -12.78
C VAL A 3 42.52 11.42 -12.04
N THR A 4 42.67 11.05 -10.77
CA THR A 4 41.55 10.93 -9.87
C THR A 4 40.92 12.31 -9.79
N THR A 5 39.80 12.50 -10.50
CA THR A 5 39.02 13.74 -10.42
C THR A 5 38.47 13.83 -9.01
N THR A 6 39.22 14.44 -8.10
CA THR A 6 38.69 14.87 -6.81
C THR A 6 37.52 15.79 -7.10
N SER A 7 36.30 15.32 -6.90
CA SER A 7 35.09 16.13 -7.03
C SER A 7 35.28 17.39 -6.19
N SER A 8 35.28 18.55 -6.84
CA SER A 8 35.37 19.83 -6.15
C SER A 8 34.27 19.94 -5.10
N TRP A 9 34.58 20.55 -3.95
CA TRP A 9 33.62 20.82 -2.88
C TRP A 9 32.29 21.41 -3.40
N ASP A 10 32.35 22.33 -4.36
CA ASP A 10 31.16 22.95 -4.95
C ASP A 10 30.31 21.97 -5.75
N ALA A 11 30.95 21.02 -6.44
CA ALA A 11 30.25 19.98 -7.18
C ALA A 11 29.53 19.03 -6.22
N LEU A 12 30.20 18.61 -5.14
CA LEU A 12 29.61 17.78 -4.09
C LEU A 12 28.39 18.47 -3.47
N ARG A 13 28.49 19.76 -3.11
CA ARG A 13 27.37 20.54 -2.53
C ARG A 13 26.19 20.65 -3.47
N LYS A 14 26.44 20.92 -4.76
CA LYS A 14 25.38 20.98 -5.77
C LYS A 14 24.70 19.62 -5.93
N GLN A 15 25.47 18.53 -5.90
CA GLN A 15 24.93 17.18 -5.97
C GLN A 15 24.09 16.83 -4.74
N ALA A 16 24.54 17.14 -3.53
CA ALA A 16 23.79 16.92 -2.30
C ALA A 16 22.42 17.63 -2.35
N ARG A 17 22.40 18.93 -2.65
CA ARG A 17 21.15 19.71 -2.77
C ARG A 17 20.18 19.15 -3.82
N LYS A 18 20.72 18.65 -4.93
CA LYS A 18 19.90 18.01 -5.96
C LYS A 18 19.25 16.72 -5.45
N LEU A 19 20.02 15.88 -4.75
CA LEU A 19 19.52 14.64 -4.17
C LEU A 19 18.49 14.90 -3.06
N GLU A 20 18.73 15.89 -2.21
CA GLU A 20 17.78 16.35 -1.18
C GLU A 20 16.43 16.75 -1.79
N ALA A 21 16.44 17.61 -2.82
CA ALA A 21 15.22 18.04 -3.50
C ALA A 21 14.48 16.87 -4.18
N GLN A 22 15.22 15.92 -4.76
CA GLN A 22 14.63 14.71 -5.35
C GLN A 22 14.02 13.80 -4.29
N LEU A 23 14.66 13.66 -3.13
CA LEU A 23 14.12 12.89 -1.99
C LEU A 23 12.81 13.51 -1.50
N ASP A 24 12.75 14.82 -1.32
CA ASP A 24 11.53 15.51 -0.91
C ASP A 24 10.36 15.29 -1.89
N GLU A 25 10.63 15.41 -3.20
CA GLU A 25 9.64 15.20 -4.24
C GLU A 25 9.13 13.74 -4.29
N GLN A 26 10.05 12.78 -4.20
CA GLN A 26 9.72 11.36 -4.20
C GLN A 26 8.95 10.95 -2.93
N MET A 27 9.36 11.43 -1.75
CA MET A 27 8.63 11.19 -0.51
C MET A 27 7.24 11.82 -0.52
N ASN A 28 7.07 13.01 -1.11
CA ASN A 28 5.74 13.61 -1.30
C ASN A 28 4.87 12.78 -2.26
N SER A 29 5.45 12.26 -3.33
CA SER A 29 4.75 11.37 -4.25
C SER A 29 4.34 10.05 -3.57
N TYR A 30 5.24 9.46 -2.79
CA TYR A 30 4.99 8.27 -1.98
C TYR A 30 3.85 8.49 -0.97
N ARG A 31 3.82 9.64 -0.27
CA ARG A 31 2.71 10.05 0.61
C ARG A 31 1.36 10.12 -0.11
N LYS A 32 1.33 10.58 -1.36
CA LYS A 32 0.11 10.68 -2.17
C LYS A 32 -0.37 9.30 -2.63
N LEU A 33 0.53 8.44 -3.06
CA LEU A 33 0.22 7.05 -3.40
C LEU A 33 -0.41 6.33 -2.20
N ALA A 34 0.09 6.58 -0.99
CA ALA A 34 -0.48 6.05 0.25
C ALA A 34 -1.93 6.49 0.53
N SER A 35 -2.33 7.66 0.05
CA SER A 35 -3.64 8.26 0.33
C SER A 35 -4.66 7.97 -0.77
N SER A 36 -4.19 7.71 -1.99
CA SER A 36 -4.98 7.23 -3.12
C SER A 36 -5.39 5.77 -2.87
N LYS A 37 -6.49 5.59 -2.11
CA LYS A 37 -7.09 4.30 -1.77
C LYS A 37 -7.45 3.47 -3.02
N GLY A 38 -7.05 2.19 -3.00
CA GLY A 38 -8.04 1.10 -3.07
C GLY A 38 -8.28 0.37 -4.40
N SER A 39 -7.52 0.60 -5.46
CA SER A 39 -7.60 -0.27 -6.65
C SER A 39 -6.35 -0.13 -7.50
N THR A 40 -5.33 -0.91 -7.19
CA THR A 40 -4.40 -1.36 -8.23
C THR A 40 -3.76 -2.62 -7.71
N LYS A 41 -4.37 -3.72 -8.15
CA LYS A 41 -3.78 -5.03 -8.30
C LYS A 41 -2.26 -4.90 -8.48
N VAL A 42 -1.55 -5.60 -7.60
CA VAL A 42 -0.17 -6.04 -7.72
C VAL A 42 0.18 -6.26 -9.20
N ASP A 43 0.84 -5.30 -9.83
CA ASP A 43 1.58 -5.46 -11.10
C ASP A 43 2.23 -4.12 -11.49
N SER A 44 3.27 -3.75 -10.77
CA SER A 44 4.32 -2.85 -11.30
C SER A 44 5.56 -2.97 -10.40
N ALA A 45 6.22 -4.12 -10.47
CA ALA A 45 7.52 -4.34 -9.83
C ALA A 45 8.63 -3.38 -10.35
N GLU A 46 8.36 -2.62 -11.42
CA GLU A 46 9.31 -1.68 -12.03
C GLU A 46 9.19 -0.23 -11.51
N ASN A 47 8.16 0.11 -10.73
CA ASN A 47 7.97 1.44 -10.14
C ASN A 47 7.75 1.35 -8.62
N ASP A 48 8.63 0.63 -7.90
CA ASP A 48 8.61 0.66 -6.44
C ASP A 48 9.21 2.01 -5.94
N PRO A 49 8.38 2.94 -5.46
CA PRO A 49 8.86 4.22 -4.95
C PRO A 49 9.79 4.04 -3.74
N GLU A 50 9.62 2.96 -2.95
CA GLU A 50 10.50 2.68 -1.80
C GLU A 50 11.93 2.42 -2.27
N SER A 51 12.11 1.52 -3.23
CA SER A 51 13.41 1.24 -3.85
C SER A 51 14.06 2.48 -4.47
N GLY A 52 13.27 3.38 -5.06
CA GLY A 52 13.75 4.65 -5.60
C GLY A 52 14.29 5.58 -4.51
N ILE A 53 13.54 5.76 -3.43
CA ILE A 53 13.94 6.59 -2.28
C ILE A 53 15.18 6.00 -1.58
N ASP A 54 15.22 4.69 -1.37
CA ASP A 54 16.38 3.98 -0.80
C ASP A 54 17.67 4.20 -1.61
N ARG A 55 17.57 4.18 -2.94
CA ARG A 55 18.71 4.46 -3.83
C ARG A 55 19.20 5.89 -3.69
N LEU A 56 18.28 6.87 -3.64
CA LEU A 56 18.62 8.28 -3.47
C LEU A 56 19.26 8.55 -2.10
N LEU A 57 18.76 7.94 -1.02
CA LEU A 57 19.36 8.04 0.32
C LEU A 57 20.79 7.51 0.34
N LYS A 58 21.03 6.34 -0.27
CA LYS A 58 22.38 5.77 -0.40
C LYS A 58 23.33 6.66 -1.20
N GLN A 59 22.84 7.28 -2.28
CA GLN A 59 23.61 8.24 -3.06
C GLN A 59 23.96 9.50 -2.25
N LEU A 60 23.01 10.04 -1.48
CA LEU A 60 23.26 11.21 -0.63
C LEU A 60 24.26 10.88 0.48
N GLN A 61 24.17 9.70 1.09
CA GLN A 61 25.15 9.19 2.05
C GLN A 61 26.56 9.08 1.44
N GLN A 62 26.65 8.61 0.19
CA GLN A 62 27.93 8.53 -0.53
C GLN A 62 28.52 9.93 -0.76
N VAL A 63 27.70 10.90 -1.18
CA VAL A 63 28.14 12.29 -1.38
C VAL A 63 28.61 12.91 -0.05
N ASN A 64 27.86 12.72 1.04
CA ASN A 64 28.26 13.17 2.38
C ASN A 64 29.58 12.54 2.84
N SER A 65 29.83 11.28 2.48
CA SER A 65 31.09 10.59 2.77
C SER A 65 32.26 11.18 1.96
N GLN A 66 32.05 11.54 0.71
CA GLN A 66 33.04 12.23 -0.13
C GLN A 66 33.34 13.65 0.39
N MET A 67 32.30 14.37 0.81
CA MET A 67 32.44 15.67 1.47
C MET A 67 33.26 15.55 2.77
N GLN A 68 32.99 14.53 3.58
CA GLN A 68 33.75 14.26 4.80
C GLN A 68 35.23 14.00 4.51
N ALA A 69 35.55 13.18 3.52
CA ALA A 69 36.93 12.94 3.10
C ALA A 69 37.61 14.23 2.62
N TRP A 70 36.90 15.09 1.89
CA TRP A 70 37.40 16.39 1.44
C TRP A 70 37.70 17.31 2.64
N VAL A 71 36.78 17.43 3.60
CA VAL A 71 36.98 18.21 4.83
C VAL A 71 38.19 17.69 5.62
N SER A 72 38.30 16.38 5.78
CA SER A 72 39.42 15.73 6.48
C SER A 72 40.78 15.92 5.78
N SER A 73 40.81 16.27 4.49
CA SER A 73 42.04 16.54 3.73
C SER A 73 42.60 17.97 3.89
N GLY A 74 41.99 18.79 4.75
CA GLY A 74 42.43 20.17 5.01
C GLY A 74 41.39 21.23 4.65
N GLY A 75 40.10 20.90 4.71
CA GLY A 75 39.01 21.85 4.46
C GLY A 75 38.90 22.94 5.54
N SER A 76 38.34 24.09 5.16
CA SER A 76 38.08 25.22 6.08
C SER A 76 36.94 24.92 7.07
N GLU A 77 36.93 25.57 8.24
CA GLU A 77 35.88 25.42 9.27
C GLU A 77 34.45 25.68 8.74
N MET A 78 34.29 26.65 7.83
CA MET A 78 33.01 26.94 7.18
C MET A 78 32.49 25.76 6.31
N VAL A 79 33.41 25.01 5.71
CA VAL A 79 33.12 23.80 4.92
C VAL A 79 32.65 22.68 5.84
N SER A 80 33.26 22.56 7.03
CA SER A 80 32.84 21.62 8.08
C SER A 80 31.39 21.86 8.53
N HIS A 81 31.00 23.12 8.82
CA HIS A 81 29.61 23.44 9.20
C HIS A 81 28.60 23.08 8.10
N THR A 82 28.96 23.35 6.84
CA THR A 82 28.10 23.01 5.71
C THR A 82 27.93 21.49 5.58
N LEU A 83 28.99 20.71 5.80
CA LEU A 83 28.90 19.25 5.85
C LEU A 83 28.00 18.78 6.99
N THR A 84 28.17 19.31 8.20
CA THR A 84 27.31 18.97 9.34
C THR A 84 25.83 19.17 8.99
N ARG A 85 25.49 20.29 8.33
CA ARG A 85 24.12 20.53 7.87
C ARG A 85 23.62 19.46 6.89
N HIS A 86 24.43 19.06 5.92
CA HIS A 86 24.05 18.00 4.98
C HIS A 86 23.91 16.62 5.66
N GLN A 87 24.66 16.34 6.73
CA GLN A 87 24.53 15.13 7.53
C GLN A 87 23.21 15.12 8.33
N GLU A 88 22.85 16.25 8.94
CA GLU A 88 21.57 16.43 9.63
C GLU A 88 20.38 16.23 8.68
N ILE A 89 20.42 16.87 7.50
CA ILE A 89 19.37 16.71 6.49
C ILE A 89 19.23 15.24 6.07
N LEU A 90 20.33 14.54 5.79
CA LEU A 90 20.28 13.11 5.45
C LEU A 90 19.64 12.28 6.56
N GLN A 91 19.98 12.57 7.82
CA GLN A 91 19.41 11.89 8.97
C GLN A 91 17.89 12.12 9.06
N ASP A 92 17.45 13.37 8.94
CA ASP A 92 16.04 13.75 8.98
C ASP A 92 15.25 13.06 7.86
N LEU A 93 15.75 13.11 6.61
CA LEU A 93 15.14 12.44 5.46
C LEU A 93 15.04 10.93 5.64
N THR A 94 16.08 10.30 6.21
CA THR A 94 16.10 8.86 6.49
C THR A 94 15.04 8.48 7.53
N GLN A 95 14.97 9.24 8.62
CA GLN A 95 13.97 9.02 9.67
C GLN A 95 12.56 9.24 9.17
N GLU A 96 12.35 10.28 8.36
CA GLU A 96 11.07 10.58 7.74
C GLU A 96 10.61 9.43 6.84
N PHE A 97 11.49 8.92 5.97
CA PHE A 97 11.20 7.80 5.09
C PHE A 97 10.81 6.54 5.88
N HIS A 98 11.56 6.19 6.93
CA HIS A 98 11.21 5.04 7.77
C HIS A 98 9.85 5.20 8.46
N ARG A 99 9.55 6.41 8.96
CA ARG A 99 8.25 6.72 9.56
C ARG A 99 7.11 6.60 8.53
N LEU A 100 7.34 7.09 7.32
CA LEU A 100 6.40 6.99 6.20
C LEU A 100 6.10 5.53 5.85
N ARG A 101 7.15 4.73 5.62
CA ARG A 101 7.03 3.32 5.27
C ARG A 101 6.28 2.53 6.33
N SER A 102 6.63 2.70 7.61
CA SER A 102 5.94 2.03 8.71
C SER A 102 4.47 2.45 8.80
N GLY A 103 4.18 3.74 8.64
CA GLY A 103 2.80 4.25 8.64
C GLY A 103 1.96 3.71 7.47
N MET A 104 2.57 3.49 6.30
CA MET A 104 1.89 2.90 5.14
C MET A 104 1.59 1.42 5.33
N ARG A 105 2.57 0.65 5.83
CA ARG A 105 2.36 -0.77 6.14
C ARG A 105 1.25 -0.98 7.16
N ALA A 106 1.23 -0.19 8.24
CA ALA A 106 0.16 -0.26 9.23
C ALA A 106 -1.24 0.02 8.63
N LYS A 107 -1.35 0.98 7.70
CA LYS A 107 -2.60 1.26 6.99
C LYS A 107 -2.99 0.14 6.02
N GLN A 108 -2.02 -0.46 5.35
CA GLN A 108 -2.25 -1.59 4.45
C GLN A 108 -2.72 -2.83 5.22
N GLU A 109 -2.05 -3.17 6.32
CA GLU A 109 -2.46 -4.26 7.22
C GLU A 109 -3.88 -4.04 7.75
N HIS A 110 -4.20 -2.82 8.19
CA HIS A 110 -5.55 -2.48 8.64
C HIS A 110 -6.60 -2.59 7.50
N ALA A 111 -6.24 -2.26 6.26
CA ALA A 111 -7.13 -2.41 5.11
C ALA A 111 -7.38 -3.88 4.77
N LEU A 112 -6.33 -4.72 4.79
CA LEU A 112 -6.43 -6.16 4.55
C LEU A 112 -7.31 -6.85 5.60
N LEU A 113 -7.17 -6.49 6.88
CA LEU A 113 -8.04 -7.01 7.95
C LEU A 113 -9.52 -6.63 7.75
N LEU A 114 -9.80 -5.40 7.29
CA LEU A 114 -11.17 -4.98 6.97
C LEU A 114 -11.74 -5.68 5.74
N GLU A 115 -10.90 -6.02 4.76
CA GLU A 115 -11.28 -6.79 3.57
C GLU A 115 -11.65 -8.22 3.96
N ASP A 116 -10.81 -8.89 4.75
CA ASP A 116 -11.07 -10.23 5.29
C ASP A 116 -12.37 -10.26 6.11
N PHE A 117 -12.60 -9.26 6.97
CA PHE A 117 -13.85 -9.12 7.73
C PHE A 117 -15.08 -8.95 6.82
N ARG A 118 -14.97 -8.14 5.74
CA ARG A 118 -16.06 -7.97 4.77
C ARG A 118 -16.34 -9.24 3.98
N GLU A 119 -15.31 -10.00 3.64
CA GLU A 119 -15.44 -11.29 2.96
C GLU A 119 -16.09 -12.34 3.88
N PHE A 120 -15.70 -12.38 5.15
CA PHE A 120 -16.34 -13.21 6.16
C PHE A 120 -17.84 -12.88 6.32
N ASP A 121 -18.21 -11.61 6.47
CA ASP A 121 -19.62 -11.20 6.54
C ASP A 121 -20.40 -11.58 5.28
N ARG A 122 -19.79 -11.43 4.10
CA ARG A 122 -20.41 -11.79 2.83
C ARG A 122 -20.68 -13.28 2.69
N THR A 123 -19.68 -14.11 3.03
CA THR A 123 -19.81 -15.58 2.96
C THR A 123 -20.84 -16.10 3.94
N ARG A 124 -20.98 -15.48 5.11
CA ARG A 124 -22.05 -15.80 6.07
C ARG A 124 -23.45 -15.49 5.50
N LEU A 125 -23.64 -14.30 4.90
CA LEU A 125 -24.92 -13.91 4.31
C LEU A 125 -25.33 -14.86 3.16
N ASP A 126 -24.36 -15.28 2.34
CA ASP A 126 -24.59 -16.23 1.25
C ASP A 126 -25.03 -17.62 1.78
N LEU A 127 -24.48 -18.05 2.91
CA LEU A 127 -24.88 -19.31 3.56
C LEU A 127 -26.28 -19.23 4.18
N GLU A 128 -26.64 -18.10 4.82
CA GLU A 128 -28.00 -17.89 5.36
C GLU A 128 -29.05 -17.79 4.24
N ASP A 129 -28.74 -17.19 3.09
CA ASP A 129 -29.64 -17.12 1.93
C ASP A 129 -29.83 -18.50 1.26
N GLY A 130 -28.77 -19.31 1.18
CA GLY A 130 -28.84 -20.69 0.68
C GLY A 130 -29.73 -21.61 1.52
N VAL A 131 -29.68 -21.48 2.85
CA VAL A 131 -30.53 -22.26 3.79
C VAL A 131 -31.98 -21.73 3.78
N GLY A 132 -32.18 -20.42 3.79
CA GLY A 132 -33.50 -19.81 3.70
C GLY A 132 -34.22 -20.08 2.37
N SER A 133 -33.47 -20.17 1.27
CA SER A 133 -33.99 -20.51 -0.06
C SER A 133 -34.44 -21.98 -0.15
N ALA A 134 -33.70 -22.91 0.46
CA ALA A 134 -34.10 -24.32 0.55
C ALA A 134 -35.37 -24.50 1.39
N ASP A 135 -35.46 -23.86 2.56
CA ASP A 135 -36.67 -23.91 3.41
C ASP A 135 -37.87 -23.23 2.73
N GLN A 136 -37.68 -22.11 2.03
CA GLN A 136 -38.75 -21.48 1.25
C GLN A 136 -39.21 -22.35 0.07
N ALA A 137 -38.29 -23.05 -0.60
CA ALA A 137 -38.62 -23.99 -1.67
C ALA A 137 -39.43 -25.17 -1.12
N LEU A 138 -39.01 -25.76 0.01
CA LEU A 138 -39.75 -26.84 0.67
C LEU A 138 -41.15 -26.38 1.13
N LEU A 139 -41.27 -25.18 1.73
CA LEU A 139 -42.57 -24.64 2.12
C LEU A 139 -43.50 -24.40 0.92
N ARG A 140 -42.96 -23.99 -0.23
CA ARG A 140 -43.72 -23.86 -1.49
C ARG A 140 -44.16 -25.21 -2.05
N GLU A 141 -43.31 -26.22 -2.03
CA GLU A 141 -43.66 -27.59 -2.42
C GLU A 141 -44.77 -28.14 -1.53
N HIS A 142 -44.64 -28.02 -0.20
CA HIS A 142 -45.66 -28.45 0.76
C HIS A 142 -47.00 -27.73 0.56
N ALA A 143 -46.99 -26.42 0.32
CA ALA A 143 -48.19 -25.64 0.04
C ALA A 143 -48.86 -26.01 -1.30
N SER A 144 -48.11 -26.55 -2.25
CA SER A 144 -48.61 -27.00 -3.55
C SER A 144 -49.18 -28.41 -3.46
N ILE A 145 -48.51 -29.31 -2.74
CA ILE A 145 -48.98 -30.67 -2.46
C ILE A 145 -50.27 -30.63 -1.62
N SER A 146 -50.33 -29.81 -0.57
CA SER A 146 -51.51 -29.71 0.28
C SER A 146 -52.77 -29.23 -0.47
N ARG A 147 -52.62 -28.48 -1.57
CA ARG A 147 -53.74 -28.12 -2.45
C ARG A 147 -54.15 -29.26 -3.36
N HIS A 148 -53.20 -30.07 -3.83
CA HIS A 148 -53.48 -31.22 -4.67
C HIS A 148 -54.27 -32.31 -3.90
N THR A 149 -53.97 -32.52 -2.62
CA THR A 149 -54.66 -33.52 -1.78
C THR A 149 -56.07 -33.10 -1.33
N GLY A 150 -56.47 -31.85 -1.54
CA GLY A 150 -57.84 -31.38 -1.28
C GLY A 150 -58.84 -31.73 -2.39
N GLN A 151 -58.39 -32.30 -3.52
CA GLN A 151 -59.19 -32.46 -4.73
C GLN A 151 -59.40 -33.93 -5.15
N VAL A 152 -59.19 -34.88 -4.25
CA VAL A 152 -59.40 -36.32 -4.52
C VAL A 152 -60.67 -36.92 -3.90
N HIS A 153 -61.49 -36.14 -3.20
CA HIS A 153 -62.76 -36.61 -2.63
C HIS A 153 -63.95 -35.72 -3.02
N ALA A 154 -64.24 -35.65 -4.32
CA ALA A 154 -65.55 -35.20 -4.83
C ALA A 154 -65.81 -35.74 -6.24
N ASN A 155 -65.73 -37.05 -6.43
CA ASN A 155 -66.32 -37.71 -7.61
C ASN A 155 -67.14 -38.92 -7.15
N GLY A 156 -68.17 -38.63 -6.36
CA GLY A 156 -69.22 -39.57 -5.96
C GLY A 156 -70.52 -39.23 -6.67
N LEU A 157 -70.75 -39.89 -7.81
CA LEU A 157 -72.04 -40.36 -8.32
C LEU A 157 -73.18 -39.33 -8.51
N PHE A 158 -73.27 -38.80 -9.72
CA PHE A 158 -74.56 -38.49 -10.36
C PHE A 158 -74.82 -39.56 -11.42
N PHE A 159 -75.74 -40.49 -11.17
CA PHE A 159 -76.46 -41.21 -12.22
C PHE A 159 -77.93 -41.35 -11.82
N LEU A 160 -78.78 -40.82 -12.70
CA LEU A 160 -80.23 -40.86 -12.71
C LEU A 160 -80.75 -42.32 -12.59
N TRP A 161 -81.77 -42.55 -11.76
CA TRP A 161 -83.19 -42.57 -12.15
C TRP A 161 -84.05 -42.76 -10.89
#